data_AF-A0A925HZK7-F1
#
_entry.id   AF-A0A925HZK7-F1
#
_cell.length_a   1.000
_cell.length_b   1.000
_cell.length_c   1.000
_cell.angle_alpha   90.00
_cell.angle_beta   90.00
_cell.angle_gamma   90.00
#
_symmetry.space_group_name_H-M   'P 1'
#
loop_
_entity.id
_entity.type
_entity.pdbx_description
1 polymer ?
#
loop_
_entity_poly.entity_id
_entity_poly.type
_entity_poly.pdbx_seq_one_letter_code
_entity_poly.pdbx_strand_id
1 'polypeptide(L)'
;MLTKPLVVSHPRLYLNAATWGKGSIRVEVLSRDWQPILGFTVAESHEIQGDALDHPVRWSNNADLGKLMGQEVRLKFHMTRARLHAMIMSNQERPLGPVEAEYRSDRAGDSAPRQN
;
A
#
# COMPACT_ATOMS: atom_id res chain seq x y z
N MET A 1 -7.08 -1.33 10.06
CA MET A 1 -8.35 -1.13 9.33
C MET A 1 -8.61 -2.33 8.43
N LEU A 2 -9.87 -2.69 8.14
CA LEU A 2 -10.21 -3.78 7.23
C LEU A 2 -11.29 -3.34 6.24
N THR A 3 -11.18 -3.77 4.98
CA THR A 3 -12.19 -3.49 3.94
C THR A 3 -13.40 -4.42 4.03
N LYS A 4 -14.48 -4.01 3.37
CA LYS A 4 -15.50 -4.95 2.89
C LYS A 4 -14.88 -5.92 1.86
N PRO A 5 -15.49 -7.08 1.60
CA PRO A 5 -15.08 -7.93 0.50
C PRO A 5 -15.06 -7.14 -0.80
N LEU A 6 -14.04 -7.36 -1.61
CA LEU A 6 -13.89 -6.75 -2.92
C LEU A 6 -13.28 -7.76 -3.88
N VAL A 7 -13.65 -7.67 -5.14
CA VAL A 7 -13.07 -8.51 -6.19
C VAL A 7 -11.80 -7.86 -6.69
N VAL A 8 -10.73 -8.65 -6.79
CA VAL A 8 -9.48 -8.20 -7.41
C VAL A 8 -9.70 -8.00 -8.90
N SER A 9 -9.72 -6.74 -9.33
CA SER A 9 -9.96 -6.35 -10.73
C SER A 9 -8.68 -6.05 -11.50
N HIS A 10 -7.60 -5.69 -10.82
CA HIS A 10 -6.32 -5.36 -11.44
C HIS A 10 -5.14 -5.80 -10.57
N PRO A 11 -3.96 -6.06 -11.15
CA PRO A 11 -2.84 -6.69 -10.45
C PRO A 11 -2.11 -5.76 -9.47
N ARG A 12 -2.10 -4.45 -9.69
CA ARG A 12 -1.34 -3.51 -8.86
C ARG A 12 -2.26 -2.75 -7.93
N LEU A 13 -1.85 -2.60 -6.67
CA LEU A 13 -2.57 -1.83 -5.66
C LEU A 13 -1.76 -0.60 -5.27
N TYR A 14 -2.41 0.56 -5.28
CA TYR A 14 -1.83 1.85 -4.91
C TYR A 14 -2.62 2.50 -3.79
N LEU A 15 -1.92 3.17 -2.88
CA LEU A 15 -2.51 3.90 -1.76
C LEU A 15 -2.21 5.39 -1.87
N ASN A 16 -3.25 6.19 -1.68
CA ASN A 16 -3.11 7.59 -1.29
C ASN A 16 -3.04 7.63 0.23
N ALA A 17 -1.84 7.86 0.76
CA ALA A 17 -1.58 7.77 2.19
C ALA A 17 -0.44 8.68 2.62
N ALA A 18 -0.47 9.04 3.91
CA ALA A 18 0.56 9.83 4.56
C ALA A 18 0.95 9.21 5.91
N THR A 19 2.24 9.07 6.17
CA THR A 19 2.79 8.61 7.45
C THR A 19 3.72 9.67 8.05
N TRP A 20 3.89 9.69 9.38
CA TRP A 20 4.78 10.66 10.04
C TRP A 20 5.64 10.05 11.14
N GLY A 21 6.91 10.49 11.19
CA GLY A 21 7.92 9.94 12.09
C GLY A 21 8.15 8.46 11.81
N LYS A 22 8.23 7.63 12.86
CA LYS A 22 8.28 6.15 12.74
C LYS A 22 6.92 5.52 12.37
N GLY A 23 6.15 6.20 11.51
CA GLY A 23 4.87 5.73 11.02
C GLY A 23 5.04 4.77 9.85
N SER A 24 4.06 3.90 9.65
CA SER A 24 4.08 2.91 8.59
C SER A 24 2.72 2.36 8.24
N ILE A 25 2.61 1.85 7.01
CA ILE A 25 1.46 1.08 6.54
C ILE A 25 1.98 -0.25 5.97
N ARG A 26 1.33 -1.35 6.35
CA ARG A 26 1.46 -2.66 5.71
C ARG A 26 0.09 -3.18 5.32
N VAL A 27 0.02 -3.97 4.26
CA VAL A 27 -1.22 -4.49 3.71
C VAL A 27 -1.16 -6.01 3.69
N GLU A 28 -2.14 -6.64 4.34
CA GLU A 28 -2.35 -8.08 4.32
C GLU A 28 -3.61 -8.38 3.50
N VAL A 29 -3.58 -9.46 2.71
CA VAL A 29 -4.75 -9.94 1.97
C VAL A 29 -5.32 -11.16 2.68
N LEU A 30 -6.62 -11.11 2.96
CA LEU A 30 -7.38 -12.20 3.55
C LEU A 30 -8.33 -12.80 2.53
N SER A 31 -8.53 -14.12 2.64
CA SER A 31 -9.58 -14.83 1.92
C SER A 31 -10.97 -14.46 2.44
N ARG A 32 -12.01 -14.99 1.77
CA ARG A 32 -13.41 -14.88 2.21
C ARG A 32 -13.63 -15.37 3.64
N ASP A 33 -12.87 -16.39 4.05
CA ASP A 33 -12.94 -17.01 5.38
C ASP A 33 -12.00 -16.35 6.40
N TRP A 34 -11.53 -15.13 6.12
CA TRP A 34 -10.68 -14.33 7.01
C TRP A 34 -9.29 -14.93 7.26
N GLN A 35 -8.86 -15.85 6.40
CA GLN A 35 -7.54 -16.47 6.47
C GLN A 35 -6.52 -15.67 5.66
N PRO A 36 -5.34 -15.36 6.21
CA PRO A 36 -4.25 -14.74 5.44
C PRO A 36 -3.86 -15.61 4.24
N ILE A 37 -3.72 -14.98 3.08
CA ILE A 37 -3.26 -15.67 1.87
C ILE A 37 -1.73 -15.68 1.86
N LEU A 38 -1.14 -16.86 1.70
CA LEU A 38 0.32 -17.03 1.60
C LEU A 38 0.87 -16.24 0.40
N GLY A 39 1.97 -15.51 0.60
CA GLY A 39 2.51 -14.56 -0.37
C GLY A 39 1.92 -13.15 -0.25
N PHE A 40 0.89 -12.97 0.58
CA PHE A 40 0.20 -11.70 0.84
C PHE A 40 -0.03 -11.43 2.33
N THR A 41 0.74 -12.09 3.20
CA THR A 41 0.64 -11.91 4.65
C THR A 41 1.27 -10.60 5.10
N VAL A 42 0.96 -10.15 6.32
CA VAL A 42 1.58 -8.95 6.90
C VAL A 42 3.12 -9.05 7.01
N ALA A 43 3.65 -10.26 7.23
CA ALA A 43 5.09 -10.52 7.33
C ALA A 43 5.78 -10.39 5.96
N GLU A 44 5.06 -10.69 4.89
CA GLU A 44 5.52 -10.57 3.50
C GLU A 44 5.21 -9.19 2.90
N SER A 45 4.41 -8.35 3.57
CA SER A 45 4.14 -6.99 3.12
C SER A 45 5.34 -6.09 3.35
N HIS A 46 5.75 -5.40 2.30
CA HIS A 46 6.70 -4.30 2.41
C HIS A 46 6.06 -3.13 3.17
N GLU A 47 6.91 -2.40 3.89
CA GLU A 47 6.48 -1.24 4.65
C GLU A 47 6.37 -0.01 3.75
N ILE A 48 5.27 0.73 3.89
CA ILE A 48 5.01 1.97 3.17
C ILE A 48 5.19 3.13 4.13
N GLN A 49 6.02 4.09 3.74
CA GLN A 49 6.35 5.30 4.49
C GLN A 49 6.39 6.54 3.58
N GLY A 50 6.10 7.69 4.19
CA GLY A 50 6.06 9.02 3.56
C GLY A 50 4.64 9.47 3.23
N ASP A 51 4.55 10.55 2.47
CA ASP A 51 3.31 11.13 1.96
C ASP A 51 3.31 11.08 0.42
N ALA A 52 2.39 10.30 -0.15
CA ALA A 52 2.19 10.22 -1.59
C ALA A 52 0.78 9.79 -1.98
N LEU A 53 0.39 10.21 -3.19
CA LEU A 53 -0.89 9.84 -3.80
C LEU A 53 -0.92 8.39 -4.32
N ASP A 54 0.23 7.85 -4.72
CA ASP A 54 0.35 6.58 -5.42
C ASP A 54 1.43 5.67 -4.81
N HIS A 55 1.35 5.41 -3.50
CA HIS A 55 2.23 4.44 -2.85
C HIS A 55 1.98 3.03 -3.39
N PRO A 56 2.97 2.36 -4.01
CA PRO A 56 2.80 1.00 -4.47
C PRO A 56 2.76 0.03 -3.28
N VAL A 57 1.74 -0.82 -3.23
CA VAL A 57 1.72 -1.96 -2.31
C VAL A 57 2.49 -3.11 -2.94
N ARG A 58 3.50 -3.59 -2.21
CA ARG A 58 4.34 -4.71 -2.64
C ARG A 58 4.42 -5.75 -1.53
N TRP A 59 4.49 -7.01 -1.95
CA TRP A 59 4.81 -8.13 -1.08
C TRP A 59 6.12 -8.77 -1.53
N SER A 60 6.71 -9.59 -0.65
CA SER A 60 7.91 -10.37 -0.91
C SER A 60 7.82 -11.16 -2.22
N ASN A 61 8.97 -11.47 -2.80
CA ASN A 61 9.08 -12.19 -4.09
C ASN A 61 8.39 -11.48 -5.26
N ASN A 62 8.28 -10.15 -5.19
CA ASN A 62 7.62 -9.31 -6.19
C ASN A 62 6.18 -9.78 -6.48
N ALA A 63 5.48 -10.27 -5.45
CA ALA A 63 4.10 -10.68 -5.58
C ALA A 63 3.19 -9.46 -5.77
N ASP A 64 2.18 -9.63 -6.62
CA ASP A 64 1.14 -8.66 -6.93
C ASP A 64 -0.24 -9.33 -6.85
N LEU A 65 -1.31 -8.54 -6.90
CA LEU A 65 -2.66 -9.06 -6.86
C LEU A 65 -3.05 -9.82 -8.15
N GLY A 66 -2.17 -9.89 -9.15
CA GLY A 66 -2.40 -10.62 -10.40
C GLY A 66 -2.73 -12.09 -10.17
N LYS A 67 -2.13 -12.71 -9.14
CA LYS A 67 -2.42 -14.09 -8.73
C LYS A 67 -3.83 -14.29 -8.16
N LEU A 68 -4.48 -13.20 -7.74
CA LEU A 68 -5.79 -13.20 -7.08
C LEU A 68 -6.90 -12.61 -7.95
N MET A 69 -6.62 -12.32 -9.23
CA MET A 69 -7.58 -11.74 -10.17
C MET A 69 -8.88 -12.53 -10.21
N GLY A 70 -10.02 -11.81 -10.12
CA GLY A 70 -11.36 -12.39 -10.09
C GLY A 70 -11.76 -13.02 -8.75
N GLN A 71 -10.87 -13.12 -7.77
CA GLN A 71 -11.19 -13.61 -6.43
C GLN A 71 -11.74 -12.50 -5.55
N GLU A 72 -12.70 -12.84 -4.69
CA GLU A 72 -13.18 -11.96 -3.63
C GLU A 72 -12.26 -12.05 -2.42
N VAL A 73 -11.67 -10.93 -2.04
CA VAL A 73 -10.70 -10.82 -0.94
C VAL A 73 -11.04 -9.67 -0.01
N ARG A 74 -10.38 -9.62 1.14
CA ARG A 74 -10.39 -8.45 2.04
C ARG A 74 -8.98 -7.94 2.22
N LEU A 75 -8.81 -6.63 2.23
CA LEU A 75 -7.53 -5.99 2.53
C LEU A 75 -7.52 -5.53 3.97
N LYS A 76 -6.49 -5.93 4.72
CA LYS A 76 -6.25 -5.53 6.10
C LYS A 76 -5.04 -4.62 6.15
N PHE A 77 -5.29 -3.39 6.56
CA PHE A 77 -4.27 -2.36 6.71
C PHE A 77 -3.78 -2.32 8.16
N HIS A 78 -2.49 -2.59 8.33
CA HIS A 78 -1.76 -2.44 9.57
C HIS A 78 -1.09 -1.06 9.53
N MET A 79 -1.55 -0.14 10.37
CA MET A 79 -1.19 1.27 10.28
C MET A 79 -0.71 1.79 11.62
N THR A 80 0.41 2.49 11.62
CA THR A 80 0.98 3.18 12.79
C THR A 80 1.29 4.61 12.38
N ARG A 81 0.80 5.62 13.11
CA ARG A 81 1.05 7.05 12.81
C ARG A 81 0.88 7.37 11.32
N ALA A 82 -0.27 6.98 10.79
CA ALA A 82 -0.57 7.03 9.37
C ALA A 82 -2.02 7.42 9.11
N ARG A 83 -2.25 8.01 7.95
CA ARG A 83 -3.57 8.30 7.36
C ARG A 83 -3.64 7.64 5.99
N LEU A 84 -4.75 6.97 5.72
CA LEU A 84 -5.06 6.37 4.43
C LEU A 84 -6.32 7.04 3.91
N HIS A 85 -6.21 7.67 2.74
CA HIS A 85 -7.29 8.45 2.14
C HIS A 85 -8.04 7.63 1.09
N ALA A 86 -7.30 6.93 0.22
CA ALA A 86 -7.87 6.12 -0.83
C ALA A 86 -6.98 4.93 -1.17
N MET A 87 -7.58 3.91 -1.78
CA MET A 87 -6.90 2.78 -2.40
C MET A 87 -7.44 2.58 -3.80
N ILE A 88 -6.58 2.22 -4.75
CA ILE A 88 -6.97 1.96 -6.13
C ILE A 88 -6.20 0.77 -6.70
N MET A 89 -6.90 -0.06 -7.47
CA MET A 89 -6.27 -1.12 -8.26
C MET A 89 -6.06 -0.61 -9.69
N SER A 90 -4.90 -0.91 -10.27
CA SER A 90 -4.50 -0.41 -11.60
C SER A 90 -3.81 -1.50 -12.41
N ASN A 91 -4.01 -1.49 -13.73
CA ASN A 91 -3.21 -2.25 -14.69
C ASN A 91 -1.90 -1.53 -15.07
N GLN A 92 -1.88 -0.21 -14.93
CA GLN A 92 -0.73 0.63 -15.24
C GLN A 92 0.18 0.80 -14.04
N GLU A 93 1.48 0.90 -14.32
CA GLU A 93 2.45 1.40 -13.37
C GLU A 93 2.17 2.87 -13.09
N ARG A 94 1.98 3.20 -11.81
CA ARG A 94 1.90 4.57 -11.33
C ARG A 94 3.16 4.83 -10.51
N PRO A 95 4.29 5.18 -11.18
CA PRO A 95 5.51 5.46 -10.45
C PRO A 95 5.26 6.67 -9.55
N LEU A 96 5.82 6.63 -8.34
CA LEU A 96 5.90 7.82 -7.51
C LEU A 96 6.60 8.91 -8.32
N GLY A 97 5.88 9.98 -8.64
CA GLY A 97 6.43 11.08 -9.42
C GLY A 97 7.67 11.67 -8.73
N PRO A 98 8.58 12.30 -9.48
CA PRO A 98 9.66 13.05 -8.87
C PRO A 98 9.04 14.09 -7.93
N VAL A 99 9.40 14.02 -6.64
CA VAL A 99 9.04 15.08 -5.70
C VAL A 99 9.92 16.26 -6.07
N GLU A 100 9.32 17.29 -6.71
CA GLU A 100 10.04 18.51 -7.05
C GLU A 100 10.71 19.08 -5.80
N ALA A 101 11.99 19.42 -5.91
CA ALA A 101 12.81 19.84 -4.78
C ALA A 101 12.27 21.11 -4.10
N GLU A 102 11.41 21.88 -4.77
CA GLU A 102 10.81 23.12 -4.28
C GLU A 102 9.85 22.90 -3.10
N TYR A 103 9.32 21.69 -2.89
CA TYR A 103 8.52 21.35 -1.72
C TYR A 103 9.37 20.98 -0.48
N ARG A 104 10.71 21.11 -0.56
CA ARG A 104 11.63 20.91 0.58
C ARG A 104 11.74 22.12 1.53
N SER A 105 10.75 23.03 1.53
CA SER A 105 10.80 24.21 2.40
C SER A 105 10.65 23.89 3.89
N ASP A 106 10.14 22.71 4.25
CA ASP A 106 10.02 22.30 5.65
C ASP A 106 11.22 21.47 6.11
N ARG A 107 12.21 22.19 6.65
CA ARG A 107 13.27 21.64 7.51
C ARG A 107 12.61 20.78 8.60
N ALA A 108 12.91 19.48 8.59
CA ALA A 108 12.52 18.42 9.56
C ALA A 108 11.25 17.60 9.29
N GLY A 109 10.64 17.65 8.10
CA GLY A 109 9.51 16.76 7.75
C GLY A 109 9.96 15.38 7.24
N ASP A 110 9.70 14.32 8.00
CA ASP A 110 9.84 12.89 7.62
C ASP A 110 8.80 12.45 6.56
N SER A 111 8.39 13.36 5.69
CA SER A 111 7.19 13.27 4.84
C SER A 111 7.48 12.89 3.40
N ALA A 112 8.74 12.88 2.97
CA ALA A 112 9.08 12.47 1.61
C ALA A 112 8.78 10.96 1.43
N PRO A 113 8.14 10.56 0.32
CA PRO A 113 7.97 9.16 -0.02
C PRO A 113 9.34 8.47 -0.10
N ARG A 114 9.51 7.37 0.63
CA ARG A 114 10.72 6.56 0.57
C ARG A 114 10.52 5.47 -0.49
N GLN A 115 11.40 5.44 -1.49
CA GLN A 115 11.52 4.28 -2.37
C GLN A 115 12.23 3.18 -1.57
N ASN A 116 11.52 2.07 -1.33
CA ASN A 116 12.11 0.83 -0.83
C ASN A 116 12.58 -0.04 -2.00
#